data_AF-A0A6G0SFA5-F1
#
_entry.id   AF-A0A6G0SFA5-F1
#
_cell.length_a   1.000
_cell.length_b   1.000
_cell.length_c   1.000
_cell.angle_alpha   90.00
_cell.angle_beta   90.00
_cell.angle_gamma   90.00
#
_symmetry.space_group_name_H-M   'P 1'
#
loop_
_entity.id
_entity.type
_entity.pdbx_description
1 polymer ?
#
loop_
_entity_poly.entity_id
_entity_poly.type
_entity_poly.pdbx_seq_one_letter_code
_entity_poly.pdbx_strand_id
1 'polypeptide(L)'
;MLARRSSRLDAERDAVELQVEDAFKQQGRPSEASDVQLLRRKSIGYLPPNLPPTGDNLRVAKHVIQDVYSLQQMYERQHTMESVACAIAMVGVVLVILDIKYVTSKNLKLALRIANAILTKLVFSLIIWSFIIKRRILIRRNILPPNVSLIRMHKQLLQLALELDGGCYLEYSYPFEVLGLISLLRLYMIPRVVRNLSSFASYHTSYLGALHRVDTMTPLFAIKCFLRSHPFRLLLAAFVSTLVVTSYTIAIVETPVNPTLAPLSNTAWLVALTMATVGYGDVVPLTTAGQALLVAGGMVTGILLVAALSAALFALLRLDERDKRFIYSLRRHQYESELQNACASTIQVAWRRFYAFKPGTSSYRKACNSLYLSTSIQRELRKKSIGDYVSPEMGMQQSQEIWLSSLRQEQKSTLNRLRKVESCLDSLVAAATAAVTKPQ
;
A
#
# COMPACT_ATOMS: atom_id res chain seq x y z
N MET A 1 -15.43 8.33 25.66
CA MET A 1 -15.43 8.23 24.17
C MET A 1 -16.08 6.95 23.66
N LEU A 2 -15.70 5.75 24.15
CA LEU A 2 -16.31 4.47 23.73
C LEU A 2 -17.85 4.43 23.85
N ALA A 3 -18.41 4.90 24.97
CA ALA A 3 -19.86 4.91 25.20
C ALA A 3 -20.65 5.82 24.24
N ARG A 4 -20.08 6.97 23.84
CA ARG A 4 -20.68 7.87 22.83
C ARG A 4 -20.61 7.34 21.41
N ARG A 5 -19.64 6.45 21.13
CA ARG A 5 -19.44 5.86 19.80
C ARG A 5 -20.30 4.61 19.62
N SER A 6 -20.45 3.80 20.68
CA SER A 6 -21.40 2.69 20.69
C SER A 6 -22.84 3.17 20.49
N SER A 7 -23.26 4.23 21.18
CA SER A 7 -24.62 4.77 21.03
C SER A 7 -24.92 5.27 19.61
N ARG A 8 -23.91 5.74 18.88
CA ARG A 8 -24.05 6.13 17.47
C ARG A 8 -24.21 4.93 16.56
N LEU A 9 -23.44 3.86 16.79
CA LEU A 9 -23.56 2.62 16.02
C LEU A 9 -24.90 1.92 16.28
N ASP A 10 -25.41 1.98 17.51
CA ASP A 10 -26.74 1.45 17.84
C ASP A 10 -27.83 2.23 17.10
N ALA A 11 -27.75 3.57 17.06
CA ALA A 11 -28.69 4.39 16.29
C ALA A 11 -28.62 4.16 14.77
N GLU A 12 -27.40 3.96 14.22
CA GLU A 12 -27.22 3.60 12.81
C GLU A 12 -27.80 2.21 12.50
N ARG A 13 -27.62 1.22 13.39
CA ARG A 13 -28.22 -0.11 13.26
C ARG A 13 -29.74 -0.03 13.23
N ASP A 14 -30.34 0.67 14.20
CA ASP A 14 -31.79 0.74 14.34
C ASP A 14 -32.41 1.45 13.10
N ALA A 15 -31.73 2.46 12.54
CA ALA A 15 -32.13 3.10 11.28
C ALA A 15 -32.08 2.15 10.08
N VAL A 16 -31.03 1.32 9.96
CA VAL A 16 -30.89 0.33 8.88
C VAL A 16 -31.92 -0.79 9.01
N GLU A 17 -32.17 -1.28 10.22
CA GLU A 17 -33.22 -2.28 10.48
C GLU A 17 -34.61 -1.76 10.09
N LEU A 18 -34.90 -0.48 10.40
CA LEU A 18 -36.15 0.16 10.04
C LEU A 18 -36.30 0.34 8.52
N GLN A 19 -35.24 0.73 7.82
CA GLN A 19 -35.22 0.81 6.35
C GLN A 19 -35.48 -0.55 5.69
N VAL A 20 -34.88 -1.61 6.23
CA VAL A 20 -35.08 -2.99 5.73
C VAL A 20 -36.51 -3.43 5.98
N GLU A 21 -37.07 -3.16 7.16
CA GLU A 21 -38.46 -3.47 7.49
C GLU A 21 -39.45 -2.74 6.57
N ASP A 22 -39.21 -1.45 6.29
CA ASP A 22 -40.01 -0.66 5.35
C ASP A 22 -39.92 -1.18 3.91
N ALA A 23 -38.73 -1.62 3.48
CA ALA A 23 -38.54 -2.23 2.17
C ALA A 23 -39.32 -3.55 2.02
N PHE A 24 -39.27 -4.42 3.04
CA PHE A 24 -40.03 -5.67 3.06
C PHE A 24 -41.55 -5.42 3.08
N LYS A 25 -42.03 -4.42 3.83
CA LYS A 25 -43.46 -4.01 3.85
C LYS A 25 -43.93 -3.52 2.48
N GLN A 26 -43.07 -2.79 1.76
CA GLN A 26 -43.40 -2.28 0.42
C GLN A 26 -43.40 -3.38 -0.65
N GLN A 27 -42.58 -4.43 -0.49
CA GLN A 27 -42.52 -5.56 -1.41
C GLN A 27 -43.74 -6.50 -1.32
N GLY A 28 -44.45 -6.48 -0.19
CA GLY A 28 -45.71 -7.21 0.02
C GLY A 28 -46.97 -6.49 -0.47
N ARG A 29 -46.87 -5.25 -0.99
CA ARG A 29 -48.00 -4.53 -1.61
C ARG A 29 -48.07 -4.87 -3.11
N PRO A 30 -49.22 -5.32 -3.64
CA PRO A 30 -49.40 -5.43 -5.08
C PRO A 30 -49.30 -4.03 -5.69
N SER A 31 -48.38 -3.81 -6.65
CA SER A 31 -48.15 -2.49 -7.25
C SER A 31 -48.71 -2.44 -8.66
N GLU A 32 -49.73 -1.59 -8.85
CA GLU A 32 -49.87 -0.82 -10.09
C GLU A 32 -48.63 0.09 -10.26
N ALA A 33 -48.29 0.40 -11.51
CA ALA A 33 -47.22 1.29 -11.99
C ALA A 33 -45.78 0.73 -12.08
N SER A 34 -45.36 0.46 -13.32
CA SER A 34 -44.08 -0.12 -13.76
C SER A 34 -42.88 0.84 -13.78
N ASP A 35 -43.09 2.15 -13.68
CA ASP A 35 -42.00 3.14 -13.88
C ASP A 35 -41.21 3.47 -12.60
N VAL A 36 -41.77 3.15 -11.41
CA VAL A 36 -41.10 3.39 -10.11
C VAL A 36 -40.02 2.32 -9.82
N GLN A 37 -40.10 1.15 -10.47
CA GLN A 37 -39.15 0.05 -10.24
C GLN A 37 -37.73 0.35 -10.72
N LEU A 38 -37.57 1.16 -11.78
CA LEU A 38 -36.26 1.42 -12.40
C LEU A 38 -35.42 2.45 -11.61
N LEU A 39 -36.07 3.44 -11.00
CA LEU A 39 -35.40 4.42 -10.12
C LEU A 39 -35.12 3.83 -8.72
N ARG A 40 -35.99 2.94 -8.21
CA ARG A 40 -35.85 2.28 -6.90
C ARG A 40 -34.75 1.20 -6.86
N ARG A 41 -34.36 0.67 -8.02
CA ARG A 41 -33.26 -0.32 -8.17
C ARG A 41 -31.87 0.23 -7.82
N LYS A 42 -31.71 1.56 -7.77
CA LYS A 42 -30.40 2.22 -7.55
C LYS A 42 -30.01 2.37 -6.07
N SER A 43 -30.91 2.14 -5.11
CA SER A 43 -30.67 2.40 -3.68
C SER A 43 -30.56 1.15 -2.78
N ILE A 44 -30.80 -0.07 -3.30
CA ILE A 44 -30.89 -1.28 -2.47
C ILE A 44 -29.95 -2.35 -3.04
N GLY A 45 -28.67 -2.27 -2.68
CA GLY A 45 -27.62 -3.17 -3.14
C GLY A 45 -27.33 -4.37 -2.22
N TYR A 46 -28.05 -4.51 -1.10
CA TYR A 46 -27.67 -5.44 -0.02
C TYR A 46 -28.60 -6.65 0.17
N LEU A 47 -29.74 -6.71 -0.52
CA LEU A 47 -30.64 -7.87 -0.44
C LEU A 47 -30.74 -8.59 -1.80
N PRO A 48 -30.75 -9.94 -1.80
CA PRO A 48 -30.94 -10.70 -3.03
C PRO A 48 -32.31 -10.38 -3.64
N PRO A 49 -32.41 -10.27 -4.98
CA PRO A 49 -33.58 -9.69 -5.65
C PRO A 49 -34.88 -10.50 -5.54
N ASN A 50 -34.85 -11.73 -5.02
CA ASN A 50 -35.96 -12.69 -5.17
C ASN A 50 -36.41 -13.38 -3.86
N LEU A 51 -36.29 -12.76 -2.69
CA LEU A 51 -36.86 -13.36 -1.47
C LEU A 51 -38.34 -12.95 -1.30
N PRO A 52 -39.28 -13.91 -1.16
CA PRO A 52 -40.64 -13.59 -0.74
C PRO A 52 -40.62 -12.96 0.67
N PRO A 53 -41.53 -12.04 1.00
CA PRO A 53 -41.60 -11.41 2.32
C PRO A 53 -42.21 -12.39 3.34
N THR A 54 -41.56 -13.53 3.57
CA THR A 54 -41.87 -14.46 4.66
C THR A 54 -41.29 -13.87 5.95
N GLY A 55 -42.01 -13.95 7.07
CA GLY A 55 -41.53 -13.42 8.37
C GLY A 55 -40.16 -13.96 8.79
N ASP A 56 -39.80 -15.16 8.33
CA ASP A 56 -38.49 -15.77 8.54
C ASP A 56 -37.36 -15.06 7.77
N ASN A 57 -37.63 -14.55 6.56
CA ASN A 57 -36.63 -13.86 5.74
C ASN A 57 -36.26 -12.49 6.33
N LEU A 58 -37.24 -11.78 6.91
CA LEU A 58 -36.99 -10.54 7.66
C LEU A 58 -36.20 -10.81 8.95
N ARG A 59 -36.52 -11.89 9.68
CA ARG A 59 -35.77 -12.31 10.87
C ARG A 59 -34.31 -12.63 10.53
N VAL A 60 -34.08 -13.37 9.44
CA VAL A 60 -32.74 -13.68 8.95
C VAL A 60 -32.00 -12.39 8.55
N ALA A 61 -32.64 -11.46 7.84
CA ALA A 61 -32.03 -10.18 7.48
C ALA A 61 -31.63 -9.35 8.71
N LYS A 62 -32.51 -9.24 9.71
CA LYS A 62 -32.21 -8.56 10.98
C LYS A 62 -31.05 -9.24 11.72
N HIS A 63 -31.03 -10.58 11.76
CA HIS A 63 -29.94 -11.34 12.39
C HIS A 63 -28.59 -11.08 11.71
N VAL A 64 -28.56 -11.04 10.37
CA VAL A 64 -27.33 -10.75 9.60
C VAL A 64 -26.84 -9.33 9.88
N ILE A 65 -27.75 -8.34 9.92
CA ILE A 65 -27.41 -6.95 10.24
C ILE A 65 -26.82 -6.86 11.66
N GLN A 66 -27.46 -7.52 12.63
CA GLN A 66 -26.99 -7.58 14.01
C GLN A 66 -25.60 -8.22 14.12
N ASP A 67 -25.33 -9.28 13.35
CA ASP A 67 -24.02 -9.92 13.29
C ASP A 67 -22.93 -9.02 12.71
N VAL A 68 -23.23 -8.26 11.66
CA VAL A 68 -22.30 -7.30 11.04
C VAL A 68 -21.97 -6.15 12.02
N TYR A 69 -22.98 -5.56 12.65
CA TYR A 69 -22.78 -4.47 13.61
C TYR A 69 -22.02 -4.92 14.85
N SER A 70 -22.34 -6.10 15.37
CA SER A 70 -21.59 -6.67 16.51
C SER A 70 -20.15 -6.98 16.14
N LEU A 71 -19.86 -7.42 14.90
CA LEU A 71 -18.49 -7.57 14.40
C LEU A 71 -17.76 -6.23 14.34
N GLN A 72 -18.39 -5.17 13.81
CA GLN A 72 -17.83 -3.83 13.76
C GLN A 72 -17.49 -3.30 15.16
N GLN A 73 -18.38 -3.51 16.14
CA GLN A 73 -18.13 -3.14 17.53
C GLN A 73 -16.93 -3.90 18.13
N MET A 74 -16.75 -5.18 17.78
CA MET A 74 -15.59 -5.97 18.24
C MET A 74 -14.27 -5.46 17.66
N TYR A 75 -14.24 -5.06 16.39
CA TYR A 75 -13.08 -4.42 15.77
C TYR A 75 -12.74 -3.10 16.48
N GLU A 76 -13.71 -2.21 16.70
CA GLU A 76 -13.47 -0.95 17.41
C GLU A 76 -12.90 -1.18 18.82
N ARG A 77 -13.49 -2.12 19.58
CA ARG A 77 -12.98 -2.50 20.90
C ARG A 77 -11.55 -3.00 20.82
N GLN A 78 -11.23 -3.88 19.88
CA GLN A 78 -9.85 -4.36 19.68
C GLN A 78 -8.87 -3.20 19.41
N HIS A 79 -9.22 -2.27 18.51
CA HIS A 79 -8.34 -1.13 18.20
C HIS A 79 -8.10 -0.23 19.42
N THR A 80 -9.15 0.06 20.19
CA THR A 80 -8.99 0.87 21.40
C THR A 80 -8.10 0.17 22.43
N MET A 81 -8.27 -1.14 22.64
CA MET A 81 -7.43 -1.91 23.56
C MET A 81 -5.98 -1.96 23.13
N GLU A 82 -5.71 -2.20 21.84
CA GLU A 82 -4.35 -2.20 21.29
C GLU A 82 -3.67 -0.82 21.40
N SER A 83 -4.40 0.27 21.14
CA SER A 83 -3.88 1.63 21.27
C SER A 83 -3.62 2.01 22.73
N VAL A 84 -4.50 1.63 23.66
CA VAL A 84 -4.30 1.83 25.10
C VAL A 84 -3.09 1.03 25.60
N ALA A 85 -2.98 -0.24 25.20
CA ALA A 85 -1.83 -1.08 25.57
C ALA A 85 -0.50 -0.47 25.12
N CYS A 86 -0.45 0.06 23.91
CA CYS A 86 0.75 0.74 23.42
C CYS A 86 1.02 2.06 24.16
N ALA A 87 0.00 2.86 24.46
CA ALA A 87 0.18 4.10 25.21
C ALA A 87 0.81 3.81 26.59
N ILE A 88 0.29 2.79 27.29
CA ILE A 88 0.84 2.34 28.58
C ILE A 88 2.25 1.78 28.39
N ALA A 89 2.52 1.02 27.32
CA ALA A 89 3.86 0.52 27.02
C ALA A 89 4.87 1.66 26.79
N MET A 90 4.49 2.72 26.07
CA MET A 90 5.33 3.89 25.83
C MET A 90 5.57 4.69 27.10
N VAL A 91 4.58 4.86 27.96
CA VAL A 91 4.77 5.43 29.30
C VAL A 91 5.78 4.60 30.09
N GLY A 92 5.69 3.27 30.04
CA GLY A 92 6.67 2.38 30.65
C GLY A 92 8.10 2.59 30.12
N VAL A 93 8.28 2.77 28.81
CA VAL A 93 9.59 3.09 28.21
C VAL A 93 10.11 4.43 28.72
N VAL A 94 9.27 5.47 28.77
CA VAL A 94 9.65 6.79 29.30
C VAL A 94 10.04 6.71 30.77
N LEU A 95 9.31 5.94 31.59
CA LEU A 95 9.65 5.73 33.00
C LEU A 95 11.02 5.04 33.16
N VAL A 96 11.35 4.08 32.31
CA VAL A 96 12.68 3.46 32.28
C VAL A 96 13.76 4.49 31.89
N ILE A 97 13.47 5.34 30.90
CA ILE A 97 14.40 6.41 30.50
C ILE A 97 14.67 7.38 31.66
N LEU A 98 13.63 7.75 32.40
CA LEU A 98 13.73 8.63 33.55
C LEU A 98 14.49 7.98 34.73
N ASP A 99 14.24 6.69 35.01
CA ASP A 99 14.95 5.93 36.06
C ASP A 99 16.45 5.88 35.80
N ILE A 100 16.83 5.66 34.53
CA ILE A 100 18.24 5.51 34.16
C ILE A 100 18.97 6.87 34.14
N LYS A 101 18.36 7.93 33.59
CA LYS A 101 19.09 9.18 33.31
C LYS A 101 18.93 10.28 34.37
N TYR A 102 17.75 10.40 34.98
CA TYR A 102 17.41 11.60 35.76
C TYR A 102 17.30 11.36 37.26
N VAL A 103 17.00 10.12 37.68
CA VAL A 103 16.76 9.84 39.08
C VAL A 103 18.01 9.31 39.76
N THR A 104 18.53 10.08 40.73
CA THR A 104 19.68 9.65 41.55
C THR A 104 19.25 9.10 42.91
N SER A 105 18.06 9.46 43.41
CA SER A 105 17.59 9.07 44.75
C SER A 105 17.03 7.65 44.82
N LYS A 106 17.49 6.86 45.81
CA LYS A 106 17.16 5.42 45.95
C LYS A 106 15.65 5.16 46.09
N ASN A 107 14.94 5.97 46.86
CA ASN A 107 13.51 5.81 47.11
C ASN A 107 12.68 6.07 45.84
N LEU A 108 13.08 7.06 45.03
CA LEU A 108 12.40 7.40 43.80
C LEU A 108 12.66 6.35 42.70
N LYS A 109 13.89 5.80 42.63
CA LYS A 109 14.19 4.65 41.75
C LYS A 109 13.30 3.45 42.07
N LEU A 110 13.15 3.12 43.36
CA LEU A 110 12.30 2.01 43.79
C LEU A 110 10.83 2.24 43.40
N ALA A 111 10.31 3.46 43.62
CA ALA A 111 8.94 3.81 43.23
C ALA A 111 8.71 3.71 41.71
N LEU A 112 9.64 4.21 40.89
CA LEU A 112 9.57 4.13 39.43
C LEU A 112 9.61 2.68 38.92
N ARG A 113 10.43 1.83 39.53
CA ARG A 113 10.51 0.40 39.17
C ARG A 113 9.24 -0.35 39.52
N ILE A 114 8.66 -0.11 40.69
CA ILE A 114 7.36 -0.68 41.10
C ILE A 114 6.27 -0.22 40.12
N ALA A 115 6.22 1.07 39.80
CA ALA A 115 5.28 1.61 38.81
C ALA A 115 5.45 0.92 37.45
N ASN A 116 6.68 0.82 36.93
CA ASN A 116 6.92 0.16 35.65
C ASN A 116 6.55 -1.33 35.68
N ALA A 117 6.78 -2.04 36.79
CA ALA A 117 6.34 -3.43 36.95
C ALA A 117 4.81 -3.57 36.90
N ILE A 118 4.07 -2.66 37.55
CA ILE A 118 2.61 -2.59 37.47
C ILE A 118 2.15 -2.31 36.04
N LEU A 119 2.74 -1.32 35.36
CA LEU A 119 2.44 -1.02 33.95
C LEU A 119 2.70 -2.24 33.05
N THR A 120 3.77 -2.99 33.30
CA THR A 120 4.13 -4.18 32.52
C THR A 120 3.06 -5.27 32.65
N LYS A 121 2.61 -5.55 33.88
CA LYS A 121 1.50 -6.50 34.13
C LYS A 121 0.20 -6.06 33.44
N LEU A 122 -0.08 -4.75 33.48
CA LEU A 122 -1.26 -4.17 32.83
C LEU A 122 -1.19 -4.35 31.30
N VAL A 123 -0.04 -4.02 30.68
CA VAL A 123 0.18 -4.23 29.24
C VAL A 123 0.00 -5.70 28.87
N PHE A 124 0.57 -6.63 29.63
CA PHE A 124 0.43 -8.06 29.40
C PHE A 124 -1.03 -8.53 29.45
N SER A 125 -1.79 -8.07 30.45
CA SER A 125 -3.23 -8.33 30.56
C SER A 125 -3.99 -7.82 29.34
N LEU A 126 -3.70 -6.61 28.86
CA LEU A 126 -4.33 -6.05 27.66
C LEU A 126 -3.94 -6.79 26.37
N ILE A 127 -2.71 -7.30 26.25
CA ILE A 127 -2.29 -8.13 25.11
C ILE A 127 -3.08 -9.43 25.09
N ILE A 128 -3.20 -10.12 26.22
CA ILE A 128 -4.00 -11.36 26.34
C ILE A 128 -5.45 -11.08 25.99
N TRP A 129 -6.02 -9.98 26.50
CA TRP A 129 -7.38 -9.57 26.18
C TRP A 129 -7.56 -9.31 24.68
N SER A 130 -6.65 -8.56 24.06
CA SER A 130 -6.66 -8.29 22.62
C SER A 130 -6.59 -9.58 21.80
N PHE A 131 -5.77 -10.56 22.24
CA PHE A 131 -5.70 -11.88 21.62
C PHE A 131 -7.04 -12.63 21.69
N ILE A 132 -7.72 -12.61 22.85
CA ILE A 132 -9.03 -13.25 23.02
C ILE A 132 -10.07 -12.64 22.06
N ILE A 133 -10.10 -11.30 21.93
CA ILE A 133 -11.02 -10.62 21.00
C ILE A 133 -10.70 -11.02 19.56
N LYS A 134 -9.42 -11.01 19.17
CA LYS A 134 -8.99 -11.39 17.82
C LYS A 134 -9.41 -12.82 17.48
N ARG A 135 -9.26 -13.76 18.42
CA ARG A 135 -9.75 -15.15 18.25
C ARG A 135 -11.26 -15.19 18.03
N ARG A 136 -12.04 -14.46 18.82
CA ARG A 136 -13.51 -14.42 18.66
C ARG A 136 -13.93 -13.87 17.29
N ILE A 137 -13.22 -12.84 16.79
CA ILE A 137 -13.45 -12.29 15.43
C ILE A 137 -13.17 -13.35 14.36
N LEU A 138 -12.06 -14.11 14.48
CA LEU A 138 -11.72 -15.17 13.52
C LEU A 138 -12.74 -16.33 13.50
N ILE A 139 -13.28 -16.69 14.66
CA ILE A 139 -14.34 -17.70 14.79
C ILE A 139 -15.61 -17.21 14.11
N ARG A 140 -16.04 -15.96 14.37
CA ARG A 140 -17.24 -15.39 13.72
C ARG A 140 -17.11 -15.23 12.20
N ARG A 141 -15.89 -15.03 11.69
CA ARG A 141 -15.62 -15.01 10.25
C ARG A 141 -15.56 -16.40 9.62
N ASN A 142 -15.77 -17.47 10.40
CA ASN A 142 -15.66 -18.87 9.99
C ASN A 142 -14.31 -19.24 9.36
N ILE A 143 -13.24 -18.50 9.71
CA ILE A 143 -11.87 -18.77 9.23
C ILE A 143 -11.20 -19.84 10.11
N LEU A 144 -11.58 -19.91 11.39
CA LEU A 144 -11.01 -20.82 12.37
C LEU A 144 -12.11 -21.66 13.03
N PRO A 145 -11.95 -23.00 13.12
CA PRO A 145 -12.92 -23.84 13.82
C PRO A 145 -12.94 -23.54 15.34
N PRO A 146 -14.10 -23.63 16.01
CA PRO A 146 -14.26 -23.24 17.41
C PRO A 146 -13.38 -24.04 18.39
N ASN A 147 -13.00 -25.27 18.01
CA ASN A 147 -12.33 -26.25 18.88
C ASN A 147 -10.79 -26.22 18.83
N VAL A 148 -10.17 -25.30 18.08
CA VAL A 148 -8.71 -25.22 18.01
C VAL A 148 -8.16 -24.47 19.23
N SER A 149 -7.26 -25.12 19.97
CA SER A 149 -6.61 -24.58 21.17
C SER A 149 -5.66 -23.40 20.85
N LEU A 150 -5.44 -22.58 21.89
CA LEU A 150 -4.63 -21.35 21.94
C LEU A 150 -3.20 -21.47 21.35
N ILE A 151 -2.71 -22.69 21.15
CA ILE A 151 -1.28 -23.03 21.00
C ILE A 151 -0.80 -22.99 19.54
N ARG A 152 -1.70 -22.93 18.55
CA ARG A 152 -1.31 -22.96 17.12
C ARG A 152 -0.84 -21.61 16.53
N MET A 153 -0.50 -20.62 17.37
CA MET A 153 0.14 -19.36 16.97
C MET A 153 1.43 -19.11 17.78
N HIS A 154 2.44 -19.93 17.51
CA HIS A 154 3.81 -19.89 18.05
C HIS A 154 4.47 -18.50 18.19
N LYS A 155 4.14 -17.51 17.35
CA LYS A 155 4.81 -16.19 17.39
C LYS A 155 4.47 -15.32 18.61
N GLN A 156 3.32 -15.53 19.26
CA GLN A 156 2.92 -14.74 20.43
C GLN A 156 3.31 -15.40 21.76
N LEU A 157 3.46 -16.73 21.76
CA LEU A 157 3.90 -17.54 22.90
C LEU A 157 5.43 -17.55 23.07
N LEU A 158 6.20 -17.47 21.98
CA LEU A 158 7.65 -17.30 22.07
C LEU A 158 8.02 -15.92 22.68
N GLN A 159 7.18 -14.91 22.42
CA GLN A 159 7.27 -13.60 23.04
C GLN A 159 6.83 -13.62 24.51
N LEU A 160 5.90 -14.51 24.85
CA LEU A 160 5.47 -14.82 26.22
C LEU A 160 6.62 -15.44 27.04
N ALA A 161 7.40 -16.37 26.46
CA ALA A 161 8.51 -17.03 27.14
C ALA A 161 9.72 -16.10 27.36
N LEU A 162 9.96 -15.15 26.46
CA LEU A 162 11.00 -14.12 26.63
C LEU A 162 10.60 -13.03 27.66
N GLU A 163 9.31 -12.83 27.91
CA GLU A 163 8.78 -11.87 28.89
C GLU A 163 8.53 -12.48 30.28
N LEU A 164 8.61 -13.82 30.43
CA LEU A 164 8.27 -14.55 31.66
C LEU A 164 9.45 -14.96 32.54
N ASP A 165 10.69 -14.55 32.25
CA ASP A 165 11.76 -14.70 33.23
C ASP A 165 11.66 -13.59 34.30
N GLY A 166 10.55 -13.66 35.04
CA GLY A 166 10.29 -13.01 36.31
C GLY A 166 10.66 -13.94 37.46
N GLY A 167 11.80 -14.62 37.36
CA GLY A 167 12.42 -15.31 38.47
C GLY A 167 13.16 -14.30 39.35
N CYS A 168 12.94 -14.38 40.66
CA CYS A 168 14.02 -14.10 41.61
C CYS A 168 15.29 -14.79 41.09
N TYR A 169 16.46 -14.17 41.23
CA TYR A 169 17.70 -14.80 41.73
C TYR A 169 18.98 -14.07 41.27
N LEU A 170 19.93 -14.11 42.19
CA LEU A 170 21.37 -14.23 42.03
C LEU A 170 22.16 -13.06 41.40
N GLU A 171 22.96 -12.50 42.30
CA GLU A 171 24.06 -11.57 42.17
C GLU A 171 25.05 -12.00 41.06
N TYR A 172 25.00 -11.31 39.92
CA TYR A 172 26.10 -11.22 38.96
C TYR A 172 26.30 -9.76 38.56
N SER A 173 27.55 -9.32 38.58
CA SER A 173 27.96 -7.91 38.41
C SER A 173 27.87 -7.46 36.94
N TYR A 174 26.65 -7.18 36.48
CA TYR A 174 26.38 -6.23 35.38
C TYR A 174 25.47 -5.14 35.94
N PRO A 175 25.66 -3.84 35.63
CA PRO A 175 24.79 -2.80 36.14
C PRO A 175 23.35 -3.06 35.66
N PHE A 176 22.40 -3.08 36.59
CA PHE A 176 20.96 -3.34 36.41
C PHE A 176 20.29 -2.52 35.26
N GLU A 177 20.97 -1.50 34.76
CA GLU A 177 20.57 -0.61 33.67
C GLU A 177 20.51 -1.31 32.31
N VAL A 178 21.32 -2.36 32.08
CA VAL A 178 21.35 -3.13 30.82
C VAL A 178 20.10 -4.00 30.64
N LEU A 179 19.45 -4.45 31.73
CA LEU A 179 18.16 -5.16 31.64
C LEU A 179 17.01 -4.21 31.25
N GLY A 180 17.15 -2.91 31.55
CA GLY A 180 16.23 -1.87 31.08
C GLY A 180 16.16 -1.77 29.55
N LEU A 181 17.20 -2.22 28.83
CA LEU A 181 17.24 -2.28 27.37
C LEU A 181 16.18 -3.22 26.78
N ILE A 182 15.82 -4.30 27.49
CA ILE A 182 14.74 -5.22 27.07
C ILE A 182 13.40 -4.49 27.00
N SER A 183 13.21 -3.42 27.78
CA SER A 183 12.00 -2.60 27.70
C SER A 183 11.85 -1.86 26.37
N LEU A 184 12.95 -1.62 25.63
CA LEU A 184 12.91 -1.03 24.28
C LEU A 184 12.32 -2.00 23.24
N LEU A 185 12.28 -3.31 23.53
CA LEU A 185 11.55 -4.26 22.69
C LEU A 185 10.10 -3.80 22.47
N ARG A 186 9.47 -3.17 23.47
CA ARG A 186 8.09 -2.64 23.43
C ARG A 186 7.82 -1.71 22.24
N LEU A 187 8.84 -1.11 21.62
CA LEU A 187 8.74 -0.33 20.39
C LEU A 187 8.14 -1.14 19.22
N TYR A 188 8.14 -2.48 19.28
CA TYR A 188 7.42 -3.35 18.32
C TYR A 188 5.92 -3.02 18.21
N MET A 189 5.33 -2.39 19.24
CA MET A 189 3.94 -1.98 19.25
C MET A 189 3.66 -0.72 18.42
N ILE A 190 4.67 0.12 18.15
CA ILE A 190 4.50 1.37 17.41
C ILE A 190 3.91 1.12 16.01
N PRO A 191 4.46 0.20 15.18
CA PRO A 191 3.84 -0.15 13.89
C PRO A 191 2.37 -0.60 14.00
N ARG A 192 2.01 -1.26 15.09
CA ARG A 192 0.62 -1.73 15.32
C ARG A 192 -0.31 -0.55 15.60
N VAL A 193 0.14 0.46 16.35
CA VAL A 193 -0.62 1.67 16.61
C VAL A 193 -0.71 2.57 15.39
N VAL A 194 0.38 2.72 14.64
CA VAL A 194 0.34 3.46 13.37
C VAL A 194 -0.73 2.88 12.44
N ARG A 195 -0.86 1.55 12.38
CA ARG A 195 -1.98 0.89 11.70
C ARG A 195 -3.33 1.22 12.33
N ASN A 196 -3.47 1.19 13.66
CA ASN A 196 -4.75 1.47 14.33
C ASN A 196 -5.21 2.93 14.24
N LEU A 197 -4.27 3.88 14.19
CA LEU A 197 -4.55 5.30 13.93
C LEU A 197 -4.95 5.52 12.47
N SER A 198 -4.49 4.65 11.57
CA SER A 198 -4.85 4.72 10.16
C SER A 198 -6.28 4.20 9.92
N SER A 199 -6.98 4.80 8.95
CA SER A 199 -8.29 4.32 8.50
C SER A 199 -8.24 2.91 7.89
N PHE A 200 -7.05 2.35 7.64
CA PHE A 200 -6.88 1.02 7.04
C PHE A 200 -7.31 -0.12 7.96
N ALA A 201 -7.42 0.13 9.27
CA ALA A 201 -7.88 -0.85 10.24
C ALA A 201 -9.42 -0.91 10.35
N SER A 202 -10.17 -0.16 9.52
CA SER A 202 -11.64 -0.15 9.55
C SER A 202 -12.27 -1.48 9.11
N TYR A 203 -13.52 -1.70 9.52
CA TYR A 203 -14.30 -2.87 9.08
C TYR A 203 -14.47 -2.88 7.55
N HIS A 204 -14.70 -1.71 6.95
CA HIS A 204 -14.91 -1.55 5.50
C HIS A 204 -13.68 -1.95 4.70
N THR A 205 -12.48 -1.55 5.16
CA THR A 205 -11.22 -1.94 4.54
C THR A 205 -10.89 -3.42 4.79
N SER A 206 -11.34 -4.00 5.90
CA SER A 206 -11.22 -5.46 6.13
C SER A 206 -12.13 -6.27 5.22
N TYR A 207 -13.34 -5.79 4.94
CA TYR A 207 -14.27 -6.41 3.99
C TYR A 207 -13.73 -6.36 2.56
N LEU A 208 -13.31 -5.18 2.10
CA LEU A 208 -12.67 -5.03 0.79
C LEU A 208 -11.38 -5.86 0.68
N GLY A 209 -10.62 -5.94 1.77
CA GLY A 209 -9.46 -6.83 1.88
C GLY A 209 -9.85 -8.29 1.64
N ALA A 210 -10.90 -8.79 2.30
CA ALA A 210 -11.36 -10.17 2.11
C ALA A 210 -11.81 -10.45 0.66
N LEU A 211 -12.51 -9.50 0.02
CA LEU A 211 -12.95 -9.61 -1.37
C LEU A 211 -11.76 -9.75 -2.34
N HIS A 212 -10.70 -8.98 -2.11
CA HIS A 212 -9.48 -9.01 -2.91
C HIS A 212 -8.41 -9.99 -2.39
N ARG A 213 -8.73 -10.82 -1.38
CA ARG A 213 -7.80 -11.75 -0.71
C ARG A 213 -6.53 -11.09 -0.15
N VAL A 214 -6.67 -9.90 0.43
CA VAL A 214 -5.60 -9.12 1.08
C VAL A 214 -5.84 -9.03 2.59
N ASP A 215 -4.84 -9.44 3.37
CA ASP A 215 -4.87 -9.33 4.84
C ASP A 215 -4.53 -7.92 5.33
N THR A 216 -5.53 -7.04 5.31
CA THR A 216 -5.42 -5.63 5.79
C THR A 216 -5.14 -5.52 7.29
N MET A 217 -5.32 -6.60 8.05
CA MET A 217 -5.02 -6.65 9.49
C MET A 217 -3.51 -6.71 9.81
N THR A 218 -2.66 -6.90 8.80
CA THR A 218 -1.20 -6.99 8.97
C THR A 218 -0.57 -5.60 9.03
N PRO A 219 0.29 -5.27 10.01
CA PRO A 219 0.93 -3.94 10.12
C PRO A 219 1.83 -3.62 8.91
N LEU A 220 2.43 -4.63 8.29
CA LEU A 220 3.24 -4.46 7.07
C LEU A 220 2.45 -3.88 5.90
N PHE A 221 1.16 -4.23 5.78
CA PHE A 221 0.30 -3.66 4.75
C PHE A 221 0.10 -2.16 4.97
N ALA A 222 -0.19 -1.74 6.22
CA ALA A 222 -0.33 -0.33 6.55
C ALA A 222 0.95 0.47 6.29
N ILE A 223 2.12 -0.08 6.64
CA ILE A 223 3.42 0.56 6.35
C ILE A 223 3.60 0.74 4.84
N LYS A 224 3.29 -0.28 4.02
CA LYS A 224 3.34 -0.18 2.55
C LYS A 224 2.43 0.93 2.03
N CYS A 225 1.21 1.03 2.54
CA CYS A 225 0.27 2.09 2.15
C CYS A 225 0.76 3.50 2.56
N PHE A 226 1.33 3.65 3.76
CA PHE A 226 1.90 4.91 4.20
C PHE A 226 3.14 5.30 3.39
N LEU A 227 4.01 4.34 3.07
CA LEU A 227 5.18 4.58 2.23
C LEU A 227 4.78 4.99 0.81
N ARG A 228 3.66 4.47 0.29
CA ARG A 228 3.14 4.85 -1.03
C ARG A 228 2.51 6.25 -1.03
N SER A 229 1.84 6.65 0.05
CA SER A 229 1.09 7.92 0.13
C SER A 229 1.94 9.10 0.59
N HIS A 230 2.72 8.93 1.66
CA HIS A 230 3.57 9.97 2.24
C HIS A 230 4.97 9.42 2.57
N PRO A 231 5.77 9.06 1.55
CA PRO A 231 7.07 8.41 1.74
C PRO A 231 8.02 9.21 2.62
N PHE A 232 8.21 10.50 2.33
CA PHE A 232 9.18 11.34 3.05
C PHE A 232 8.83 11.55 4.52
N ARG A 233 7.54 11.77 4.84
CA ARG A 233 7.11 11.96 6.23
C ARG A 233 7.35 10.69 7.05
N LEU A 234 7.05 9.52 6.47
CA LEU A 234 7.27 8.24 7.13
C LEU A 234 8.77 7.94 7.31
N LEU A 235 9.58 8.16 6.27
CA LEU A 235 11.02 7.92 6.33
C LEU A 235 11.73 8.88 7.29
N LEU A 236 11.33 10.15 7.33
CA LEU A 236 11.86 11.13 8.30
C LEU A 236 11.49 10.73 9.73
N ALA A 237 10.23 10.35 9.98
CA ALA A 237 9.80 9.87 11.28
C ALA A 237 10.56 8.60 11.70
N ALA A 238 10.75 7.66 10.77
CA ALA A 238 11.54 6.45 11.01
C ALA A 238 12.99 6.78 11.36
N PHE A 239 13.65 7.64 10.57
CA PHE A 239 15.03 8.07 10.81
C PHE A 239 15.22 8.71 12.18
N VAL A 240 14.38 9.70 12.54
CA VAL A 240 14.46 10.36 13.84
C VAL A 240 14.20 9.37 14.97
N SER A 241 13.21 8.47 14.81
CA SER A 241 12.89 7.47 15.83
C SER A 241 14.02 6.47 16.06
N THR A 242 14.64 5.94 15.00
CA THR A 242 15.73 4.97 15.14
C THR A 242 17.00 5.65 15.63
N LEU A 243 17.28 6.88 15.21
CA LEU A 243 18.39 7.67 15.73
C LEU A 243 18.28 7.85 17.24
N VAL A 244 17.13 8.31 17.74
CA VAL A 244 16.91 8.53 19.18
C VAL A 244 17.02 7.21 19.96
N VAL A 245 16.39 6.14 19.47
CA VAL A 245 16.41 4.83 20.14
C VAL A 245 17.80 4.23 20.18
N THR A 246 18.50 4.17 19.04
CA THR A 246 19.85 3.60 18.96
C THR A 246 20.86 4.45 19.74
N SER A 247 20.79 5.79 19.66
CA SER A 247 21.63 6.69 20.45
C SER A 247 21.44 6.45 21.95
N TYR A 248 20.20 6.37 22.42
CA TYR A 248 19.90 6.10 23.82
C TYR A 248 20.39 4.72 24.27
N THR A 249 20.24 3.71 23.41
CA THR A 249 20.63 2.32 23.70
C THR A 249 22.15 2.21 23.86
N ILE A 250 22.91 2.82 22.96
CA ILE A 250 24.38 2.83 23.01
C ILE A 250 24.86 3.65 24.21
N ALA A 251 24.21 4.77 24.51
CA ALA A 251 24.59 5.61 25.64
C ALA A 251 24.54 4.81 26.95
N ILE A 252 23.47 4.04 27.19
CA ILE A 252 23.36 3.20 28.41
C ILE A 252 24.51 2.18 28.49
N VAL A 253 24.79 1.50 27.38
CA VAL A 253 25.76 0.40 27.36
C VAL A 253 27.20 0.93 27.50
N GLU A 254 27.50 2.10 26.94
CA GLU A 254 28.86 2.67 26.92
C GLU A 254 29.16 3.62 28.09
N THR A 255 28.15 4.24 28.72
CA THR A 255 28.36 5.18 29.85
C THR A 255 29.27 4.64 30.97
N PRO A 256 29.19 3.36 31.41
CA PRO A 256 30.04 2.88 32.50
C PRO A 256 31.51 2.66 32.10
N VAL A 257 31.81 2.53 30.81
CA VAL A 257 33.16 2.15 30.32
C VAL A 257 33.83 3.30 29.58
N ASN A 258 33.07 4.11 28.85
CA ASN A 258 33.59 5.15 27.99
C ASN A 258 33.07 6.55 28.38
N PRO A 259 33.88 7.39 29.05
CA PRO A 259 33.47 8.74 29.46
C PRO A 259 33.27 9.69 28.27
N THR A 260 33.85 9.42 27.10
CA THR A 260 33.69 10.27 25.89
C THR A 260 32.29 10.14 25.27
N LEU A 261 31.64 8.99 25.48
CA LEU A 261 30.26 8.70 25.04
C LEU A 261 29.21 8.94 26.13
N ALA A 262 29.60 9.32 27.35
CA ALA A 262 28.66 9.64 28.42
C ALA A 262 27.65 10.76 28.06
N PRO A 263 28.04 11.86 27.37
CA PRO A 263 27.05 12.82 26.91
C PRO A 263 26.25 12.27 25.71
N LEU A 264 24.92 12.24 25.85
CA LEU A 264 23.99 11.76 24.81
C LEU A 264 24.16 12.47 23.45
N SER A 265 24.62 13.73 23.46
CA SER A 265 24.93 14.47 22.22
C SER A 265 26.01 13.79 21.39
N ASN A 266 27.06 13.26 22.03
CA ASN A 266 28.16 12.59 21.35
C ASN A 266 27.71 11.22 20.82
N THR A 267 26.89 10.50 21.58
CA THR A 267 26.30 9.23 21.10
C THR A 267 25.35 9.47 19.93
N ALA A 268 24.54 10.53 19.98
CA ALA A 268 23.64 10.90 18.88
C ALA A 268 24.42 11.31 17.62
N TRP A 269 25.51 12.07 17.78
CA TRP A 269 26.44 12.42 16.71
C TRP A 269 27.06 11.18 16.06
N LEU A 270 27.59 10.26 16.87
CA LEU A 270 28.13 8.99 16.40
C LEU A 270 27.10 8.20 15.59
N VAL A 271 25.90 7.99 16.14
CA VAL A 271 24.84 7.23 15.47
C VAL A 271 24.41 7.90 14.17
N ALA A 272 24.25 9.23 14.17
CA ALA A 272 23.90 9.98 12.96
C ALA A 272 24.94 9.80 11.85
N LEU A 273 26.24 9.90 12.17
CA LEU A 273 27.33 9.68 11.22
C LEU A 273 27.40 8.25 10.71
N THR A 274 27.16 7.27 11.57
CA THR A 274 27.11 5.86 11.17
C THR A 274 25.91 5.56 10.29
N MET A 275 24.73 6.11 10.60
CA MET A 275 23.54 5.97 9.76
C MET A 275 23.72 6.63 8.38
N ALA A 276 24.44 7.76 8.34
CA ALA A 276 24.82 8.44 7.11
C ALA A 276 26.00 7.78 6.38
N THR A 277 26.58 6.71 6.92
CA THR A 277 27.75 5.98 6.38
C THR A 277 29.02 6.85 6.21
N VAL A 278 29.15 7.93 6.99
CA VAL A 278 30.31 8.83 6.96
C VAL A 278 31.46 8.27 7.79
N GLY A 279 31.19 7.95 9.05
CA GLY A 279 32.14 7.27 9.95
C GLY A 279 33.47 8.00 10.17
N TYR A 280 33.47 9.23 10.70
CA TYR A 280 34.70 9.98 10.97
C TYR A 280 35.69 9.27 11.90
N GLY A 281 35.19 8.45 12.84
CA GLY A 281 36.04 7.70 13.78
C GLY A 281 36.58 8.54 14.94
N ASP A 282 36.03 9.73 15.16
CA ASP A 282 36.32 10.62 16.30
C ASP A 282 35.85 10.04 17.64
N VAL A 283 34.72 9.33 17.63
CA VAL A 283 34.13 8.67 18.80
C VAL A 283 33.72 7.25 18.41
N VAL A 284 34.06 6.25 19.23
CA VAL A 284 33.77 4.82 18.94
C VAL A 284 33.37 4.06 20.21
N PRO A 285 32.43 3.09 20.11
CA PRO A 285 32.06 2.24 21.23
C PRO A 285 33.19 1.24 21.54
N LEU A 286 33.48 1.07 22.83
CA LEU A 286 34.52 0.16 23.31
C LEU A 286 33.96 -1.22 23.64
N THR A 287 32.68 -1.31 24.01
CA THR A 287 32.05 -2.57 24.39
C THR A 287 31.60 -3.35 23.15
N THR A 288 31.70 -4.67 23.20
CA THR A 288 31.22 -5.56 22.13
C THR A 288 29.71 -5.44 21.93
N ALA A 289 28.95 -5.22 23.01
CA ALA A 289 27.52 -4.96 22.96
C ALA A 289 27.20 -3.63 22.26
N GLY A 290 27.91 -2.55 22.60
CA GLY A 290 27.77 -1.25 21.94
C GLY A 290 28.12 -1.29 20.45
N GLN A 291 29.17 -2.04 20.08
CA GLN A 291 29.52 -2.29 18.69
C GLN A 291 28.43 -3.06 17.93
N ALA A 292 27.90 -4.14 18.50
CA ALA A 292 26.82 -4.91 17.88
C ALA A 292 25.55 -4.05 17.67
N LEU A 293 25.21 -3.22 18.66
CA LEU A 293 24.08 -2.29 18.59
C LEU A 293 24.30 -1.19 17.55
N LEU A 294 25.53 -0.67 17.43
CA LEU A 294 25.88 0.32 16.42
C LEU A 294 25.80 -0.26 15.00
N VAL A 295 26.23 -1.51 14.81
CA VAL A 295 26.10 -2.21 13.53
C VAL A 295 24.62 -2.43 13.17
N ALA A 296 23.83 -2.99 14.09
CA ALA A 296 22.43 -3.30 13.80
C ALA A 296 21.54 -2.04 13.69
N GLY A 297 21.63 -1.14 14.67
CA GLY A 297 20.77 0.05 14.78
C GLY A 297 21.28 1.26 14.00
N GLY A 298 22.60 1.41 13.85
CA GLY A 298 23.19 2.50 13.07
C GLY A 298 23.39 2.11 11.62
N MET A 299 24.30 1.17 11.36
CA MET A 299 24.74 0.84 10.00
C MET A 299 23.65 0.16 9.16
N VAL A 300 23.11 -0.98 9.59
CA VAL A 300 22.12 -1.74 8.81
C VAL A 300 20.84 -0.94 8.60
N THR A 301 20.35 -0.30 9.67
CA THR A 301 19.14 0.52 9.62
C THR A 301 19.34 1.78 8.77
N GLY A 302 20.50 2.44 8.87
CA GLY A 302 20.86 3.58 8.04
C GLY A 302 20.87 3.24 6.54
N ILE A 303 21.55 2.16 6.16
CA ILE A 303 21.60 1.68 4.77
C ILE A 303 20.19 1.38 4.25
N LEU A 304 19.35 0.72 5.05
CA LEU A 304 17.97 0.42 4.67
C LEU A 304 17.14 1.70 4.46
N LEU A 305 17.31 2.71 5.32
CA LEU A 305 16.60 3.99 5.19
C LEU A 305 17.05 4.77 3.95
N VAL A 306 18.36 4.80 3.65
CA VAL A 306 18.89 5.43 2.43
C VAL A 306 18.35 4.73 1.17
N ALA A 307 18.33 3.39 1.16
CA ALA A 307 17.76 2.61 0.07
C ALA A 307 16.25 2.85 -0.12
N ALA A 308 15.49 2.97 0.98
CA ALA A 308 14.07 3.28 0.91
C ALA A 308 13.83 4.73 0.43
N LEU A 309 14.67 5.68 0.84
CA LEU A 309 14.63 7.07 0.40
C LEU A 309 14.92 7.20 -1.09
N SER A 310 15.94 6.50 -1.60
CA SER A 310 16.27 6.52 -3.03
C SER A 310 15.13 5.93 -3.87
N ALA A 311 14.54 4.80 -3.45
CA ALA A 311 13.37 4.22 -4.11
C ALA A 311 12.17 5.19 -4.14
N ALA A 312 11.93 5.92 -3.04
CA ALA A 312 10.87 6.94 -2.99
C ALA A 312 11.16 8.12 -3.93
N LEU A 313 12.42 8.59 -3.99
CA LEU A 313 12.84 9.64 -4.91
C LEU A 313 12.66 9.22 -6.37
N PHE A 314 13.08 8.00 -6.73
CA PHE A 314 12.88 7.47 -8.08
C PHE A 314 11.40 7.33 -8.44
N ALA A 315 10.56 6.93 -7.48
CA ALA A 315 9.12 6.84 -7.70
C ALA A 315 8.47 8.22 -7.92
N LEU A 316 9.02 9.29 -7.35
CA LEU A 316 8.55 10.66 -7.54
C LEU A 316 9.07 11.31 -8.82
N LEU A 317 10.30 10.98 -9.22
CA LEU A 317 10.87 11.41 -10.50
C LEU A 317 10.30 10.62 -11.69
N ARG A 318 9.54 9.55 -11.43
CA ARG A 318 8.89 8.77 -12.47
C ARG A 318 7.80 9.62 -13.13
N LEU A 319 8.04 10.00 -14.38
CA LEU A 319 7.10 10.71 -15.24
C LEU A 319 5.78 9.94 -15.37
N ASP A 320 4.67 10.68 -15.30
CA ASP A 320 3.35 10.15 -15.62
C ASP A 320 3.27 9.79 -17.11
N GLU A 321 2.35 8.89 -17.47
CA GLU A 321 2.12 8.53 -18.88
C GLU A 321 1.73 9.75 -19.74
N ARG A 322 1.06 10.75 -19.14
CA ARG A 322 0.74 12.02 -19.81
C ARG A 322 1.99 12.84 -20.11
N ASP A 323 2.89 12.97 -19.15
CA ASP A 323 4.14 13.71 -19.33
C ASP A 323 5.03 13.03 -20.36
N LYS A 324 5.09 11.69 -20.35
CA LYS A 324 5.80 10.92 -21.38
C LYS A 324 5.23 11.17 -22.78
N ARG A 325 3.90 11.16 -22.95
CA ARG A 325 3.24 11.50 -24.21
C ARG A 325 3.59 12.90 -24.68
N PHE A 326 3.55 13.87 -23.76
CA PHE A 326 3.88 15.26 -24.06
C PHE A 326 5.35 15.42 -24.49
N ILE A 327 6.30 14.86 -23.73
CA ILE A 327 7.74 14.89 -24.05
C ILE A 327 7.99 14.24 -25.41
N TYR A 328 7.29 13.16 -25.72
CA TYR A 328 7.41 12.51 -27.01
C TYR A 328 6.92 13.39 -28.16
N SER A 329 5.75 14.01 -28.01
CA SER A 329 5.18 14.94 -28.98
C SER A 329 6.12 16.13 -29.24
N LEU A 330 6.70 16.69 -28.16
CA LEU A 330 7.69 17.77 -28.27
C LEU A 330 8.94 17.31 -29.04
N ARG A 331 9.47 16.12 -28.73
CA ARG A 331 10.64 15.55 -29.42
C ARG A 331 10.36 15.30 -30.90
N ARG A 332 9.15 14.85 -31.24
CA ARG A 332 8.72 14.68 -32.62
C ARG A 332 8.71 16.01 -33.37
N HIS A 333 8.12 17.06 -32.78
CA HIS A 333 8.10 18.38 -33.38
C HIS A 333 9.51 18.94 -33.62
N GLN A 334 10.41 18.79 -32.64
CA GLN A 334 11.82 19.17 -32.78
C GLN A 334 12.51 18.39 -33.90
N TYR A 335 12.30 17.08 -33.94
CA TYR A 335 12.85 16.21 -34.98
C TYR A 335 12.37 16.60 -36.39
N GLU A 336 11.07 16.87 -36.54
CA GLU A 336 10.50 17.31 -37.82
C GLU A 336 11.12 18.65 -38.27
N SER A 337 11.30 19.59 -37.34
CA SER A 337 11.94 20.89 -37.61
C SER A 337 13.42 20.72 -38.00
N GLU A 338 14.18 19.88 -37.29
CA GLU A 338 15.57 19.57 -37.60
C GLU A 338 15.71 18.89 -38.97
N LEU A 339 14.83 17.95 -39.27
CA LEU A 339 14.81 17.26 -40.55
C LEU A 339 14.49 18.22 -41.69
N GLN A 340 13.51 19.11 -41.53
CA GLN A 340 13.18 20.14 -42.52
C GLN A 340 14.37 21.08 -42.76
N ASN A 341 15.03 21.55 -41.70
CA ASN A 341 16.21 22.41 -41.82
C ASN A 341 17.40 21.69 -42.48
N ALA A 342 17.64 20.42 -42.14
CA ALA A 342 18.68 19.62 -42.77
C ALA A 342 18.40 19.39 -44.26
N CYS A 343 17.15 19.10 -44.64
CA CYS A 343 16.71 19.00 -46.03
C CYS A 343 16.88 20.33 -46.79
N ALA A 344 16.52 21.45 -46.17
CA ALA A 344 16.71 22.77 -46.79
C ALA A 344 18.21 23.08 -47.01
N SER A 345 19.05 22.79 -46.02
CA SER A 345 20.50 22.95 -46.11
C SER A 345 21.12 22.08 -47.21
N THR A 346 20.70 20.81 -47.33
CA THR A 346 21.23 19.91 -48.37
C THR A 346 20.91 20.42 -49.77
N ILE A 347 19.69 20.93 -50.00
CA ILE A 347 19.28 21.55 -51.26
C ILE A 347 20.11 22.81 -51.54
N GLN A 348 20.27 23.70 -50.55
CA GLN A 348 21.05 24.93 -50.69
C GLN A 348 22.52 24.65 -51.03
N VAL A 349 23.14 23.67 -50.38
CA VAL A 349 24.55 23.31 -50.64
C VAL A 349 24.68 22.59 -51.97
N ALA A 350 23.72 21.75 -52.36
CA ALA A 350 23.68 21.13 -53.69
C ALA A 350 23.62 22.18 -54.79
N TRP A 351 22.79 23.21 -54.62
CA TRP A 351 22.69 24.34 -55.54
C TRP A 351 23.99 25.15 -55.61
N ARG A 352 24.58 25.52 -54.46
CA ARG A 352 25.87 26.22 -54.42
C ARG A 352 27.00 25.43 -55.10
N ARG A 353 27.00 24.10 -54.96
CA ARG A 353 27.93 23.22 -55.67
C ARG A 353 27.72 23.28 -57.18
N PHE A 354 26.48 23.28 -57.67
CA PHE A 354 26.17 23.38 -59.09
C PHE A 354 26.67 24.71 -59.69
N TYR A 355 26.51 25.83 -58.98
CA TYR A 355 27.01 27.13 -59.42
C TYR A 355 28.54 27.29 -59.31
N ALA A 356 29.22 26.48 -58.50
CA ALA A 356 30.68 26.45 -58.45
C ALA A 356 31.25 25.77 -59.71
N PHE A 357 31.25 26.52 -60.82
CA PHE A 357 31.41 26.02 -62.19
C PHE A 357 32.78 25.40 -62.52
N LYS A 358 33.84 25.70 -61.74
CA LYS A 358 35.21 25.25 -62.03
C LYS A 358 35.66 24.09 -61.13
N PRO A 359 35.59 22.83 -61.62
CA PRO A 359 36.12 21.67 -60.90
C PRO A 359 37.62 21.84 -60.66
N GLY A 360 38.08 21.43 -59.48
CA GLY A 360 39.49 21.53 -59.06
C GLY A 360 39.85 22.78 -58.24
N THR A 361 38.99 23.80 -58.19
CA THR A 361 39.19 24.96 -57.30
C THR A 361 38.99 24.59 -55.82
N SER A 362 39.68 25.31 -54.93
CA SER A 362 39.50 25.17 -53.45
C SER A 362 38.02 25.34 -53.04
N SER A 363 37.31 26.28 -53.68
CA SER A 363 35.88 26.52 -53.46
C SER A 363 35.00 25.34 -53.88
N TYR A 364 35.28 24.69 -55.01
CA TYR A 364 34.55 23.49 -55.45
C TYR A 364 34.73 22.33 -54.46
N ARG A 365 35.96 22.09 -53.98
CA ARG A 365 36.26 21.03 -52.99
C ARG A 365 35.54 21.28 -51.66
N LYS A 366 35.50 22.53 -51.19
CA LYS A 366 34.75 22.94 -49.99
C LYS A 366 33.25 22.70 -50.16
N ALA A 367 32.68 23.03 -51.32
CA ALA A 367 31.26 22.79 -51.60
C ALA A 367 30.90 21.29 -51.64
N CYS A 368 31.76 20.44 -52.22
CA CYS A 368 31.59 18.97 -52.19
C CYS A 368 31.63 18.41 -50.76
N ASN A 369 32.59 18.83 -49.94
CA ASN A 369 32.68 18.40 -48.55
C ASN A 369 31.45 18.84 -47.73
N SER A 370 30.99 20.09 -47.94
CA SER A 370 29.79 20.61 -47.31
C SER A 370 28.53 19.84 -47.74
N LEU A 371 28.44 19.43 -49.01
CA LEU A 371 27.32 18.62 -49.50
C LEU A 371 27.33 17.24 -48.87
N TYR A 372 28.49 16.59 -48.81
CA TYR A 372 28.63 15.27 -48.18
C TYR A 372 28.22 15.33 -46.70
N LEU A 373 28.68 16.34 -45.96
CA LEU A 373 28.32 16.54 -44.56
C LEU A 373 26.82 16.80 -44.37
N SER A 374 26.22 17.68 -45.18
CA SER A 374 24.79 17.98 -45.05
C SER A 374 23.94 16.75 -45.39
N THR A 375 24.36 15.98 -46.40
CA THR A 375 23.68 14.74 -46.83
C THR A 375 23.82 13.64 -45.78
N SER A 376 24.98 13.51 -45.12
CA SER A 376 25.17 12.53 -44.05
C SER A 376 24.31 12.88 -42.83
N ILE A 377 24.24 14.15 -42.43
CA ILE A 377 23.36 14.62 -41.33
C ILE A 377 21.89 14.31 -41.64
N GLN A 378 21.41 14.67 -42.84
CA GLN A 378 20.04 14.39 -43.26
C GLN A 378 19.73 12.88 -43.28
N ARG A 379 20.69 12.05 -43.70
CA ARG A 379 20.56 10.59 -43.71
C ARG A 379 20.47 10.03 -42.28
N GLU A 380 21.32 10.49 -41.37
CA GLU A 380 21.30 10.07 -39.96
C GLU A 380 19.99 10.47 -39.28
N LEU A 381 19.49 11.68 -39.53
CA LEU A 381 18.17 12.10 -39.03
C LEU A 381 17.06 11.17 -39.55
N ARG A 382 17.02 10.85 -40.85
CA ARG A 382 16.01 9.91 -41.39
C ARG A 382 16.11 8.51 -40.77
N LYS A 383 17.31 7.99 -40.53
CA LYS A 383 17.50 6.70 -39.85
C LYS A 383 16.98 6.70 -38.41
N LYS A 384 17.12 7.83 -37.71
CA LYS A 384 16.65 7.99 -36.33
C LYS A 384 15.12 7.92 -36.17
N SER A 385 14.36 8.08 -37.27
CA SER A 385 12.91 7.89 -37.40
C SER A 385 12.17 7.66 -36.07
N ILE A 386 11.63 8.73 -35.51
CA ILE A 386 10.82 8.69 -34.29
C ILE A 386 9.41 8.27 -34.70
N GLY A 387 8.95 7.06 -34.30
CA GLY A 387 7.61 6.55 -34.60
C GLY A 387 6.48 7.32 -33.90
N ASP A 388 5.30 6.74 -33.75
CA ASP A 388 4.28 7.28 -32.86
C ASP A 388 4.45 6.74 -31.44
N TYR A 389 4.23 7.58 -30.42
CA TYR A 389 4.23 7.08 -29.04
C TYR A 389 2.93 6.33 -28.77
N VAL A 390 3.07 5.02 -28.66
CA VAL A 390 1.99 4.14 -28.21
C VAL A 390 2.34 3.71 -26.79
N SER A 391 1.59 4.24 -25.80
CA SER A 391 1.68 3.72 -24.43
C SER A 391 1.27 2.25 -24.44
N PRO A 392 1.90 1.36 -23.62
CA PRO A 392 1.54 -0.06 -23.58
C PRO A 392 0.03 -0.30 -23.38
N GLU A 393 -0.62 0.53 -22.56
CA GLU A 393 -2.07 0.47 -22.35
C GLU A 393 -2.86 0.82 -23.61
N MET A 394 -2.46 1.85 -24.35
CA MET A 394 -3.10 2.19 -25.63
C MET A 394 -2.84 1.11 -26.68
N GLY A 395 -1.65 0.52 -26.70
CA GLY A 395 -1.34 -0.59 -27.60
C GLY A 395 -2.19 -1.82 -27.32
N MET A 396 -2.43 -2.14 -26.04
CA MET A 396 -3.35 -3.20 -25.63
C MET A 396 -4.80 -2.87 -26.00
N GLN A 397 -5.27 -1.64 -25.74
CA GLN A 397 -6.61 -1.20 -26.11
C GLN A 397 -6.83 -1.25 -27.62
N GLN A 398 -5.87 -0.74 -28.40
CA GLN A 398 -5.91 -0.77 -29.85
C GLN A 398 -5.91 -2.21 -30.38
N SER A 399 -5.11 -3.10 -29.79
CA SER A 399 -5.12 -4.53 -30.13
C SER A 399 -6.46 -5.18 -29.80
N GLN A 400 -7.06 -4.82 -28.66
CA GLN A 400 -8.39 -5.29 -28.25
C GLN A 400 -9.48 -4.78 -29.19
N GLU A 401 -9.43 -3.51 -29.62
CA GLU A 401 -10.37 -2.94 -30.58
C GLU A 401 -10.24 -3.58 -31.96
N ILE A 402 -9.01 -3.81 -32.43
CA ILE A 402 -8.76 -4.53 -33.69
C ILE A 402 -9.37 -5.93 -33.60
N TRP A 403 -9.11 -6.66 -32.52
CA TRP A 403 -9.67 -8.00 -32.33
C TRP A 403 -11.19 -8.02 -32.27
N LEU A 404 -11.80 -7.09 -31.51
CA LEU A 404 -13.26 -6.94 -31.43
C LEU A 404 -13.87 -6.57 -32.78
N SER A 405 -13.21 -5.73 -33.57
CA SER A 405 -13.68 -5.36 -34.91
C SER A 405 -13.63 -6.55 -35.88
N SER A 406 -12.57 -7.35 -35.82
CA SER A 406 -12.42 -8.58 -36.59
C SER A 406 -13.54 -9.58 -36.24
N LEU A 407 -13.81 -9.78 -34.95
CA LEU A 407 -14.91 -10.65 -34.51
C LEU A 407 -16.28 -10.16 -34.97
N ARG A 408 -16.55 -8.86 -34.89
CA ARG A 408 -17.81 -8.28 -35.40
C ARG A 408 -17.95 -8.48 -36.91
N GLN A 409 -16.85 -8.37 -37.65
CA GLN A 409 -16.83 -8.61 -39.09
C GLN A 409 -17.10 -10.08 -39.41
N GLU A 410 -16.49 -11.00 -38.68
CA GLU A 410 -16.73 -12.44 -38.83
C GLU A 410 -18.19 -12.79 -38.50
N GLN A 411 -18.72 -12.27 -37.39
CA GLN A 411 -20.13 -12.44 -37.02
C GLN A 411 -21.09 -11.88 -38.09
N LYS A 412 -20.77 -10.72 -38.67
CA LYS A 412 -21.57 -10.16 -39.78
C LYS A 412 -21.53 -11.06 -41.01
N SER A 413 -20.38 -11.66 -41.30
CA SER A 413 -20.22 -12.59 -42.42
C SER A 413 -21.02 -13.88 -42.22
N THR A 414 -21.02 -14.45 -41.01
CA THR A 414 -21.76 -15.67 -40.68
C THR A 414 -23.26 -15.43 -40.70
N LEU A 415 -23.74 -14.31 -40.15
CA LEU A 415 -25.15 -13.91 -40.24
C LEU A 415 -25.62 -13.71 -41.69
N ASN A 416 -24.78 -13.11 -42.54
CA ASN A 416 -25.10 -12.97 -43.97
C ASN A 416 -25.16 -14.32 -44.68
N ARG A 417 -24.30 -15.28 -44.31
CA ARG A 417 -24.38 -16.66 -44.84
C ARG A 417 -25.65 -17.36 -44.41
N LEU A 418 -26.04 -17.23 -43.14
CA LEU A 418 -27.28 -17.81 -42.61
C LEU A 418 -28.51 -17.23 -43.31
N ARG A 419 -28.59 -15.90 -43.50
CA ARG A 419 -29.68 -15.27 -44.25
C ARG A 419 -29.78 -15.77 -45.70
N LYS A 420 -28.64 -16.02 -46.36
CA LYS A 420 -28.65 -16.60 -47.71
C LYS A 420 -29.23 -18.01 -47.71
N VAL A 421 -28.85 -18.83 -46.73
CA VAL A 421 -29.40 -20.19 -46.57
C VAL A 421 -30.91 -20.13 -46.27
N GLU A 422 -31.34 -19.24 -45.38
CA GLU A 422 -32.75 -18.98 -45.07
C GLU A 422 -33.54 -18.60 -46.33
N SER A 423 -33.06 -17.62 -47.11
CA SER A 423 -33.72 -17.23 -48.36
C SER A 423 -33.78 -18.34 -49.42
N CYS A 424 -32.75 -19.20 -49.47
CA CYS A 424 -32.74 -20.37 -50.35
C CYS A 424 -33.79 -21.38 -49.89
N LEU A 425 -33.86 -21.64 -48.58
CA LEU A 425 -34.83 -22.56 -47.99
C LEU A 425 -36.27 -22.06 -48.20
N ASP A 426 -36.51 -20.76 -47.99
CA ASP A 426 -37.80 -20.12 -48.27
C ASP A 426 -38.18 -20.25 -49.74
N SER A 427 -37.22 -20.07 -50.66
CA SER A 427 -37.47 -20.24 -52.10
C SER A 427 -37.81 -21.68 -52.48
N LEU A 428 -37.17 -22.67 -51.84
CA LEU A 428 -37.45 -24.08 -52.05
C LEU A 428 -38.81 -24.48 -51.47
N VAL A 429 -39.17 -23.96 -50.31
CA VAL A 429 -40.51 -24.15 -49.71
C VAL A 429 -41.59 -23.51 -50.59
N ALA A 430 -41.35 -22.31 -51.11
CA ALA A 430 -42.24 -21.65 -52.07
C ALA A 430 -42.39 -22.47 -53.38
N ALA A 431 -41.31 -23.02 -53.90
CA ALA A 431 -41.35 -23.88 -55.08
C ALA A 431 -42.09 -25.21 -54.83
N ALA A 432 -41.87 -25.84 -53.67
CA ALA A 432 -42.55 -27.07 -53.28
C ALA A 432 -44.06 -26.85 -53.09
N THR A 433 -44.45 -25.75 -52.42
CA THR A 433 -45.86 -25.39 -52.24
C THR A 433 -46.54 -25.05 -53.58
N ALA A 434 -45.84 -24.37 -54.49
CA ALA A 434 -46.32 -24.13 -55.87
C ALA A 434 -46.48 -25.43 -56.68
N ALA A 435 -45.61 -26.42 -56.49
CA ALA A 435 -45.71 -27.73 -57.14
C ALA A 435 -46.91 -28.55 -56.63
N VAL A 436 -47.21 -28.46 -55.32
CA VAL A 436 -48.35 -29.15 -54.70
C VAL A 436 -49.69 -28.50 -55.07
N THR A 437 -49.71 -27.20 -55.40
CA THR A 437 -50.95 -26.45 -55.72
C THR A 437 -51.28 -26.41 -57.22
N LYS A 438 -50.49 -27.04 -58.10
CA LYS A 438 -50.86 -27.19 -59.52
C LYS A 438 -52.07 -28.13 -59.66
N PRO A 439 -53.22 -27.67 -60.17
CA PRO A 439 -54.34 -28.56 -60.48
C PRO A 439 -53.96 -29.47 -61.65
N GLN A 440 -54.32 -30.75 -61.54
CA GLN A 440 -54.16 -31.76 -62.58
C GLN A 440 -54.98 -31.45 -63.83
#